data_AF-Q9XKY9-F1
#
_entry.id   AF-Q9XKY9-F1
#
_cell.length_a   1.000
_cell.length_b   1.000
_cell.length_c   1.000
_cell.angle_alpha   90.00
_cell.angle_beta   90.00
_cell.angle_gamma   90.00
#
_symmetry.space_group_name_H-M   'P 1'
#
loop_
_entity.id
_entity.type
_entity.pdbx_description
1 polymer ?
#
loop_
_entity_poly.entity_id
_entity_poly.type
_entity_poly.pdbx_seq_one_letter_code
_entity_poly.pdbx_strand_id
1 'polypeptide(L)'
;MNQISGNNFILSPGYISGLTQTDGSFFCSIILSPKHRFGIQFRPKYSITADLDSKYVLDSIQAYFNCGKVTINIKKHTAEFVVSKLEDLNNIIIPHFNSYSVFCGKLHAFELLKKIVTALFNKEKRTLEERRELLKLALSMNKTNNRTIERIETLYTLMSIDANEEIVKESQNNPPLALFETRMVTKANSQRLELKEITVTLSDDFISGIIDGDGSFFISFQKEGKIKTGFNITNDPDSRPLLEKIKAQLQNIGSIQEGSKNELVYTVNGINQINDVLIPFIDKSPNIFRKSFTLFKF
;
A
#
# COMPACT_ATOMS: atom_id res chain seq x y z
N MET A 1 -3.89 9.78 -38.92
CA MET A 1 -4.55 8.88 -37.95
C MET A 1 -3.87 7.52 -38.06
N ASN A 2 -2.81 7.28 -37.28
CA ASN A 2 -2.22 5.95 -37.20
C ASN A 2 -2.72 5.31 -35.91
N GLN A 3 -3.61 4.33 -36.06
CA GLN A 3 -3.91 3.36 -35.01
C GLN A 3 -2.62 2.62 -34.70
N ILE A 4 -2.07 2.82 -33.51
CA ILE A 4 -1.06 1.94 -32.95
C ILE A 4 -1.82 0.66 -32.58
N SER A 5 -1.66 -0.37 -33.42
CA SER A 5 -2.09 -1.73 -33.14
C SER A 5 -1.58 -2.13 -31.76
N GLY A 6 -2.52 -2.44 -30.85
CA GLY A 6 -2.24 -2.73 -29.46
C GLY A 6 -1.32 -3.93 -29.30
N ASN A 7 -0.14 -3.69 -28.74
CA ASN A 7 0.54 -4.72 -27.99
C ASN A 7 -0.41 -5.12 -26.85
N ASN A 8 -0.93 -6.35 -26.88
CA ASN A 8 -1.62 -6.95 -25.74
C ASN A 8 -0.58 -7.09 -24.61
N PHE A 9 -0.47 -6.04 -23.82
CA PHE A 9 0.38 -6.01 -22.63
C PHE A 9 -0.26 -6.88 -21.57
N ILE A 10 0.27 -8.08 -21.37
CA ILE A 10 -0.21 -9.00 -20.33
C ILE A 10 0.52 -8.66 -19.05
N LEU A 11 -0.16 -7.94 -18.16
CA LEU A 11 0.34 -7.67 -16.82
C LEU A 11 0.61 -8.97 -16.06
N SER A 12 1.83 -9.13 -15.57
CA SER A 12 2.08 -10.20 -14.62
C SER A 12 1.45 -9.88 -13.26
N PRO A 13 1.00 -10.92 -12.53
CA PRO A 13 0.45 -10.73 -11.19
C PRO A 13 1.46 -10.14 -10.21
N GLY A 14 2.75 -10.52 -10.31
CA GLY A 14 3.80 -9.98 -9.46
C GLY A 14 3.97 -8.47 -9.64
N TYR A 15 3.88 -7.99 -10.88
CA TYR A 15 3.96 -6.56 -11.19
C TYR A 15 2.82 -5.76 -10.54
N ILE A 16 1.58 -6.28 -10.59
CA ILE A 16 0.43 -5.65 -9.93
C ILE A 16 0.63 -5.57 -8.41
N SER A 17 1.20 -6.60 -7.80
CA SER A 17 1.56 -6.58 -6.37
C SER A 17 2.66 -5.57 -6.08
N GLY A 18 3.65 -5.42 -6.96
CA GLY A 18 4.70 -4.39 -6.86
C GLY A 18 4.14 -2.97 -6.92
N LEU A 19 3.28 -2.67 -7.89
CA LEU A 19 2.56 -1.39 -7.95
C LEU A 19 1.63 -1.18 -6.75
N THR A 20 1.02 -2.23 -6.24
CA THR A 20 0.19 -2.14 -5.03
C THR A 20 1.03 -1.82 -3.78
N GLN A 21 2.27 -2.31 -3.72
CA GLN A 21 3.20 -2.01 -2.63
C GLN A 21 3.46 -0.50 -2.54
N THR A 22 3.57 0.19 -3.67
CA THR A 22 3.80 1.64 -3.75
C THR A 22 2.47 2.41 -3.66
N ASP A 23 1.68 2.38 -4.73
CA ASP A 23 0.52 3.24 -4.99
C ASP A 23 -0.83 2.63 -4.59
N GLY A 24 -0.81 1.38 -4.12
CA GLY A 24 -2.00 0.65 -3.70
C GLY A 24 -2.47 0.96 -2.29
N SER A 25 -3.76 0.77 -2.03
CA SER A 25 -4.38 0.97 -0.71
C SER A 25 -5.40 -0.11 -0.41
N PHE A 26 -5.26 -0.71 0.77
CA PHE A 26 -6.27 -1.57 1.39
C PHE A 26 -6.87 -0.81 2.56
N PHE A 27 -8.19 -0.60 2.57
CA PHE A 27 -8.85 0.12 3.66
C PHE A 27 -10.31 -0.28 3.86
N CYS A 28 -10.83 -0.01 5.05
CA CYS A 28 -12.27 -0.09 5.33
C CYS A 28 -12.77 1.24 5.87
N SER A 29 -13.67 1.90 5.14
CA SER A 29 -14.40 3.06 5.66
C SER A 29 -15.52 2.62 6.60
N ILE A 30 -15.76 3.43 7.63
CA ILE A 30 -16.88 3.26 8.55
C ILE A 30 -17.81 4.44 8.31
N ILE A 31 -19.01 4.19 7.81
CA ILE A 31 -20.00 5.22 7.49
C ILE A 31 -21.12 5.17 8.52
N LEU A 32 -21.46 6.32 9.11
CA LEU A 32 -22.65 6.45 9.95
C LEU A 32 -23.88 6.28 9.08
N SER A 33 -24.73 5.31 9.43
CA SER A 33 -25.93 5.00 8.68
C SER A 33 -27.04 4.55 9.62
N PRO A 34 -27.97 5.44 9.98
CA PRO A 34 -29.08 5.12 10.89
C PRO A 34 -29.98 3.98 10.41
N LYS A 35 -29.97 3.69 9.10
CA LYS A 35 -30.75 2.60 8.49
C LYS A 35 -30.12 1.21 8.72
N HIS A 36 -28.86 1.14 9.11
CA HIS A 36 -28.20 -0.12 9.42
C HIS A 36 -28.45 -0.52 10.88
N ARG A 37 -28.51 -1.84 11.14
CA ARG A 37 -28.85 -2.44 12.45
C ARG A 37 -28.11 -1.83 13.65
N PHE A 38 -26.86 -1.42 13.46
CA PHE A 38 -26.00 -0.87 14.52
C PHE A 38 -25.61 0.60 14.25
N GLY A 39 -26.37 1.31 13.42
CA GLY A 39 -26.10 2.71 13.08
C GLY A 39 -24.84 2.95 12.24
N ILE A 40 -24.11 1.90 11.85
CA ILE A 40 -22.86 1.98 11.07
C ILE A 40 -22.83 0.96 9.93
N GLN A 41 -22.08 1.32 8.87
CA GLN A 41 -21.78 0.47 7.73
C GLN A 41 -20.27 0.41 7.50
N PHE A 42 -19.75 -0.81 7.38
CA PHE A 42 -18.38 -1.07 6.94
C PHE A 42 -18.33 -1.11 5.41
N ARG A 43 -17.40 -0.36 4.82
CA ARG A 43 -17.15 -0.33 3.37
C ARG A 43 -15.68 -0.64 3.10
N PRO A 44 -15.32 -1.92 2.97
CA PRO A 44 -13.99 -2.31 2.51
C PRO A 44 -13.76 -1.86 1.07
N LYS A 45 -12.52 -1.49 0.76
CA LYS A 45 -12.08 -1.04 -0.55
C LYS A 45 -10.61 -1.40 -0.77
N TYR A 46 -10.32 -1.83 -1.99
CA TYR A 46 -8.98 -1.87 -2.55
C TYR A 46 -8.89 -0.84 -3.67
N SER A 47 -7.78 -0.11 -3.76
CA SER A 47 -7.50 0.76 -4.91
C SER A 47 -6.04 0.93 -5.22
N ILE A 48 -5.75 1.36 -6.45
CA ILE A 48 -4.46 1.91 -6.88
C ILE A 48 -4.73 3.28 -7.47
N THR A 49 -3.98 4.29 -7.03
CA THR A 49 -4.08 5.66 -7.56
C THR A 49 -2.84 5.98 -8.38
N ALA A 50 -3.01 6.51 -9.57
CA ALA A 50 -1.91 6.96 -10.41
C ALA A 50 -2.19 8.36 -10.96
N ASP A 51 -1.16 9.02 -11.50
CA ASP A 51 -1.35 10.22 -12.30
C ASP A 51 -2.23 9.91 -13.52
N LEU A 52 -3.03 10.89 -13.95
CA LEU A 52 -3.95 10.74 -15.06
C LEU A 52 -3.25 10.33 -16.37
N ASP A 53 -2.01 10.77 -16.61
CA ASP A 53 -1.20 10.38 -17.78
C ASP A 53 -0.87 8.88 -17.77
N SER A 54 -0.88 8.26 -16.58
CA SER A 54 -0.67 6.82 -16.38
C SER A 54 -1.98 6.03 -16.26
N LYS A 55 -3.14 6.61 -16.62
CA LYS A 55 -4.45 5.92 -16.51
C LYS A 55 -4.50 4.59 -17.25
N TYR A 56 -3.80 4.47 -18.39
CA TYR A 56 -3.78 3.23 -19.18
C TYR A 56 -3.26 2.01 -18.39
N VAL A 57 -2.39 2.24 -17.40
CA VAL A 57 -1.92 1.21 -16.45
C VAL A 57 -3.11 0.69 -15.62
N LEU A 58 -3.92 1.61 -15.10
CA LEU A 58 -5.11 1.28 -14.31
C LEU A 58 -6.18 0.55 -15.14
N ASP A 59 -6.35 0.92 -16.40
CA ASP A 59 -7.25 0.22 -17.33
C ASP A 59 -6.77 -1.22 -17.59
N SER A 60 -5.45 -1.41 -17.73
CA SER A 60 -4.85 -2.74 -17.89
C SER A 60 -5.04 -3.59 -16.62
N ILE A 61 -4.89 -3.00 -15.43
CA ILE A 61 -5.14 -3.67 -14.15
C ILE A 61 -6.62 -4.03 -14.00
N GLN A 62 -7.54 -3.15 -14.41
CA GLN A 62 -8.97 -3.46 -14.43
C GLN A 62 -9.27 -4.64 -15.36
N ALA A 63 -8.68 -4.66 -16.55
CA ALA A 63 -8.84 -5.76 -17.51
C ALA A 63 -8.28 -7.08 -16.95
N TYR A 64 -7.12 -7.04 -16.28
CA TYR A 64 -6.51 -8.19 -15.61
C TYR A 64 -7.43 -8.80 -14.54
N PHE A 65 -7.94 -7.97 -13.63
CA PHE A 65 -8.84 -8.45 -12.57
C PHE A 65 -10.25 -8.77 -13.06
N ASN A 66 -10.63 -8.24 -14.23
CA ASN A 66 -11.97 -8.30 -14.78
C ASN A 66 -13.06 -7.88 -13.77
N CYS A 67 -12.73 -6.90 -12.92
CA CYS A 67 -13.61 -6.39 -11.87
C CYS A 67 -13.26 -4.94 -11.51
N GLY A 68 -14.04 -4.33 -10.62
CA GLY A 68 -13.84 -2.94 -10.24
C GLY A 68 -14.07 -1.93 -11.37
N LYS A 69 -13.62 -0.70 -11.15
CA LYS A 69 -13.75 0.40 -12.13
C LYS A 69 -12.59 1.38 -12.02
N VAL A 70 -12.27 2.04 -13.13
CA VAL A 70 -11.36 3.19 -13.14
C VAL A 70 -12.17 4.48 -13.05
N THR A 71 -11.79 5.35 -12.12
CA THR A 71 -12.41 6.67 -11.91
C THR A 71 -11.37 7.76 -12.10
N ILE A 72 -11.79 8.96 -12.52
CA ILE A 72 -10.90 10.08 -12.83
C ILE A 72 -11.22 11.26 -11.90
N ASN A 73 -10.18 11.87 -11.34
CA ASN A 73 -10.25 13.14 -10.64
C ASN A 73 -9.47 14.21 -11.43
N ILE A 74 -10.20 14.93 -12.27
CA ILE A 74 -9.63 15.99 -13.14
C ILE A 74 -8.95 17.08 -12.32
N LYS A 75 -9.51 17.46 -11.16
CA LYS A 75 -8.98 18.55 -10.32
C LYS A 75 -7.61 18.22 -9.73
N LYS A 76 -7.38 16.95 -9.41
CA LYS A 76 -6.10 16.47 -8.84
C LYS A 76 -5.16 15.89 -9.90
N HIS A 77 -5.58 15.85 -11.17
CA HIS A 77 -4.86 15.16 -12.24
C HIS A 77 -4.54 13.69 -11.90
N THR A 78 -5.49 12.98 -11.28
CA THR A 78 -5.29 11.57 -10.91
C THR A 78 -6.39 10.68 -11.46
N ALA A 79 -6.05 9.40 -11.61
CA ALA A 79 -7.00 8.32 -11.84
C ALA A 79 -6.87 7.27 -10.73
N GLU A 80 -7.96 6.56 -10.44
CA GLU A 80 -8.00 5.53 -9.41
C GLU A 80 -8.73 4.29 -9.94
N PHE A 81 -8.04 3.14 -9.95
CA PHE A 81 -8.68 1.84 -10.05
C PHE A 81 -9.23 1.47 -8.67
N VAL A 82 -10.52 1.11 -8.60
CA VAL A 82 -11.20 0.83 -7.34
C VAL A 82 -12.05 -0.43 -7.41
N VAL A 83 -11.89 -1.28 -6.39
CA VAL A 83 -12.74 -2.45 -6.12
C VAL A 83 -13.39 -2.28 -4.75
N SER A 84 -14.71 -2.23 -4.73
CA SER A 84 -15.52 -2.06 -3.51
C SER A 84 -16.70 -3.01 -3.39
N LYS A 85 -16.98 -3.80 -4.43
CA LYS A 85 -17.97 -4.88 -4.35
C LYS A 85 -17.41 -5.98 -3.47
N LEU A 86 -18.23 -6.47 -2.55
CA LEU A 86 -17.79 -7.43 -1.56
C LEU A 86 -17.47 -8.78 -2.20
N GLU A 87 -18.22 -9.17 -3.22
CA GLU A 87 -17.98 -10.38 -4.02
C GLU A 87 -16.60 -10.30 -4.72
N ASP A 88 -16.31 -9.19 -5.40
CA ASP A 88 -15.03 -9.01 -6.12
C ASP A 88 -13.84 -8.98 -5.15
N LEU A 89 -13.99 -8.32 -4.00
CA LEU A 89 -12.95 -8.30 -2.96
C LEU A 89 -12.67 -9.71 -2.44
N ASN A 90 -13.71 -10.49 -2.17
CA ASN A 90 -13.59 -11.83 -1.60
C ASN A 90 -13.06 -12.85 -2.61
N ASN A 91 -13.57 -12.83 -3.84
CA ASN A 91 -13.35 -13.89 -4.82
C ASN A 91 -12.19 -13.60 -5.79
N ILE A 92 -11.73 -12.35 -5.89
CA ILE A 92 -10.70 -11.93 -6.86
C ILE A 92 -9.50 -11.31 -6.15
N ILE A 93 -9.73 -10.23 -5.39
CA ILE A 93 -8.63 -9.45 -4.79
C ILE A 93 -7.91 -10.24 -3.68
N ILE A 94 -8.65 -10.84 -2.75
CA ILE A 94 -8.05 -11.65 -1.68
C ILE A 94 -7.25 -12.84 -2.23
N PRO A 95 -7.78 -13.67 -3.15
CA PRO A 95 -7.02 -14.77 -3.76
C PRO A 95 -5.75 -14.33 -4.48
N HIS A 96 -5.79 -13.19 -5.18
CA HIS A 96 -4.60 -12.63 -5.83
C HIS A 96 -3.49 -12.32 -4.82
N PHE A 97 -3.79 -11.53 -3.79
CA PHE A 97 -2.77 -11.13 -2.80
C PHE A 97 -2.37 -12.25 -1.82
N ASN A 98 -3.17 -13.32 -1.70
CA ASN A 98 -2.70 -14.55 -1.05
C ASN A 98 -1.63 -15.28 -1.87
N SER A 99 -1.72 -15.20 -3.21
CA SER A 99 -0.80 -15.87 -4.13
C SER A 99 0.42 -15.01 -4.49
N TYR A 100 0.22 -13.69 -4.54
CA TYR A 100 1.20 -12.67 -4.91
C TYR A 100 1.20 -11.58 -3.83
N SER A 101 1.83 -11.89 -2.70
CA SER A 101 1.76 -11.06 -1.49
C SER A 101 2.41 -9.69 -1.67
N VAL A 102 1.87 -8.71 -0.93
CA VAL A 102 2.55 -7.47 -0.55
C VAL A 102 3.31 -7.67 0.76
N PHE A 103 4.09 -6.68 1.20
CA PHE A 103 4.99 -6.79 2.35
C PHE A 103 4.87 -5.59 3.31
N CYS A 104 5.48 -5.74 4.50
CA CYS A 104 5.56 -4.74 5.56
C CYS A 104 4.18 -4.15 5.93
N GLY A 105 4.07 -2.83 6.08
CA GLY A 105 2.82 -2.17 6.47
C GLY A 105 1.66 -2.46 5.52
N LYS A 106 1.93 -2.66 4.23
CA LYS A 106 0.89 -3.00 3.23
C LYS A 106 0.28 -4.37 3.49
N LEU A 107 1.11 -5.35 3.89
CA LEU A 107 0.65 -6.69 4.26
C LEU A 107 -0.25 -6.65 5.49
N HIS A 108 0.10 -5.85 6.49
CA HIS A 108 -0.75 -5.65 7.67
C HIS A 108 -2.13 -5.11 7.28
N ALA A 109 -2.18 -4.09 6.43
CA ALA A 109 -3.44 -3.55 5.93
C ALA A 109 -4.23 -4.58 5.10
N PHE A 110 -3.57 -5.36 4.25
CA PHE A 110 -4.22 -6.44 3.48
C PHE A 110 -4.85 -7.49 4.39
N GLU A 111 -4.13 -7.99 5.39
CA GLU A 111 -4.62 -9.02 6.31
C GLU A 111 -5.82 -8.54 7.14
N LEU A 112 -5.83 -7.28 7.56
CA LEU A 112 -6.99 -6.68 8.23
C LEU A 112 -8.18 -6.54 7.29
N LEU A 113 -7.96 -6.07 6.05
CA LEU A 113 -9.01 -6.01 5.04
C LEU A 113 -9.62 -7.39 4.78
N LYS A 114 -8.78 -8.41 4.61
CA LYS A 114 -9.18 -9.81 4.38
C LYS A 114 -10.09 -10.33 5.48
N LYS A 115 -9.73 -10.10 6.75
CA LYS A 115 -10.56 -10.47 7.91
C LYS A 115 -11.93 -9.78 7.87
N ILE A 116 -11.96 -8.47 7.58
CA ILE A 116 -13.20 -7.70 7.50
C ILE A 116 -14.08 -8.18 6.35
N VAL A 117 -13.51 -8.33 5.14
CA VAL A 117 -14.23 -8.78 3.94
C VAL A 117 -14.81 -10.17 4.15
N THR A 118 -14.02 -11.13 4.65
CA THR A 118 -14.47 -12.51 4.88
C THR A 118 -15.67 -12.54 5.84
N ALA A 119 -15.57 -11.82 6.97
CA ALA A 119 -16.66 -11.75 7.94
C ALA A 119 -17.93 -11.12 7.35
N LEU A 120 -17.80 -10.05 6.55
CA LEU A 120 -18.93 -9.43 5.89
C LEU A 120 -19.54 -10.33 4.80
N PHE A 121 -18.71 -11.02 4.01
CA PHE A 121 -19.11 -11.82 2.84
C PHE A 121 -19.86 -13.08 3.26
N ASN A 122 -19.32 -13.82 4.22
CA ASN A 122 -19.98 -14.99 4.82
C ASN A 122 -21.19 -14.59 5.68
N LYS A 123 -21.42 -13.29 5.85
CA LYS A 123 -22.42 -12.70 6.73
C LYS A 123 -22.27 -13.24 8.16
N GLU A 124 -21.04 -13.48 8.57
CA GLU A 124 -20.65 -13.74 9.95
C GLU A 124 -20.67 -12.42 10.74
N LYS A 125 -20.34 -12.47 12.03
CA LYS A 125 -20.18 -11.28 12.86
C LYS A 125 -21.43 -10.39 12.89
N ARG A 126 -22.57 -10.98 13.28
CA ARG A 126 -23.89 -10.31 13.29
C ARG A 126 -24.35 -9.87 14.68
N THR A 127 -23.64 -10.26 15.74
CA THR A 127 -23.90 -9.72 17.09
C THR A 127 -23.26 -8.33 17.25
N LEU A 128 -23.63 -7.65 18.33
CA LEU A 128 -23.05 -6.34 18.65
C LEU A 128 -21.55 -6.48 18.96
N GLU A 129 -21.19 -7.49 19.75
CA GLU A 129 -19.82 -7.81 20.16
C GLU A 129 -18.92 -8.07 18.95
N GLU A 130 -19.36 -8.92 18.02
CA GLU A 130 -18.58 -9.24 16.83
C GLU A 130 -18.43 -8.01 15.90
N ARG A 131 -19.40 -7.10 15.90
CA ARG A 131 -19.32 -5.83 15.17
C ARG A 131 -18.38 -4.83 15.84
N ARG A 132 -18.26 -4.85 17.17
CA ARG A 132 -17.24 -4.10 17.90
C ARG A 132 -15.84 -4.55 17.50
N GLU A 133 -15.64 -5.86 17.32
CA GLU A 133 -14.36 -6.37 16.82
C GLU A 133 -14.05 -5.87 15.40
N LEU A 134 -15.03 -5.90 14.49
CA LEU A 134 -14.85 -5.34 13.14
C LEU A 134 -14.54 -3.84 13.18
N LEU A 135 -15.16 -3.10 14.10
CA LEU A 135 -14.85 -1.69 14.32
C LEU A 135 -13.39 -1.49 14.75
N LYS A 136 -12.91 -2.27 15.73
CA LYS A 136 -11.53 -2.20 16.19
C LYS A 136 -10.53 -2.52 15.07
N LEU A 137 -10.79 -3.58 14.30
CA LEU A 137 -9.95 -3.94 13.14
C LEU A 137 -9.91 -2.81 12.11
N ALA A 138 -11.07 -2.24 11.76
CA ALA A 138 -11.12 -1.15 10.80
C ALA A 138 -10.35 0.08 11.32
N LEU A 139 -10.52 0.43 12.61
CA LEU A 139 -9.81 1.53 13.28
C LEU A 139 -8.31 1.29 13.49
N SER A 140 -7.81 0.05 13.39
CA SER A 140 -6.39 -0.25 13.49
C SER A 140 -5.65 -0.30 12.14
N MET A 141 -6.35 -0.35 10.99
CA MET A 141 -5.72 -0.53 9.66
C MET A 141 -4.67 0.51 9.28
N ASN A 142 -5.08 1.76 9.05
CA ASN A 142 -4.22 2.84 8.56
C ASN A 142 -4.47 4.09 9.40
N LYS A 143 -3.43 4.88 9.65
CA LYS A 143 -3.62 6.24 10.18
C LYS A 143 -4.33 7.07 9.11
N THR A 144 -5.54 7.53 9.40
CA THR A 144 -6.30 8.40 8.49
C THR A 144 -6.69 9.67 9.22
N ASN A 145 -6.56 10.80 8.55
CA ASN A 145 -7.02 12.12 8.96
C ASN A 145 -8.54 12.20 9.26
N ASN A 146 -9.33 11.24 8.77
CA ASN A 146 -10.78 11.17 9.04
C ASN A 146 -11.15 10.43 10.33
N ARG A 147 -10.17 10.03 11.16
CA ARG A 147 -10.39 9.39 12.48
C ARG A 147 -10.15 10.40 13.61
N THR A 148 -10.93 11.47 13.61
CA THR A 148 -10.91 12.44 14.72
C THR A 148 -11.41 11.78 16.00
N ILE A 149 -10.99 12.32 17.15
CA ILE A 149 -11.39 11.83 18.48
C ILE A 149 -12.92 11.80 18.59
N GLU A 150 -13.57 12.91 18.26
CA GLU A 150 -15.03 13.07 18.27
C GLU A 150 -15.74 11.98 17.43
N ARG A 151 -15.19 11.65 16.26
CA ARG A 151 -15.75 10.60 15.40
C ARG A 151 -15.62 9.23 16.05
N ILE A 152 -14.47 8.93 16.67
CA ILE A 152 -14.24 7.66 17.35
C ILE A 152 -15.19 7.51 18.54
N GLU A 153 -15.34 8.55 19.36
CA GLU A 153 -16.28 8.58 20.50
C GLU A 153 -17.72 8.35 20.05
N THR A 154 -18.14 8.97 18.94
CA THR A 154 -19.45 8.74 18.33
C THR A 154 -19.63 7.28 17.94
N LEU A 155 -18.62 6.67 17.30
CA LEU A 155 -18.66 5.26 16.89
C LEU A 155 -18.72 4.32 18.10
N TYR A 156 -17.97 4.61 19.17
CA TYR A 156 -17.98 3.81 20.39
C TYR A 156 -19.33 3.89 21.11
N THR A 157 -19.90 5.09 21.19
CA THR A 157 -21.24 5.31 21.76
C THR A 157 -22.30 4.50 21.01
N LEU A 158 -22.32 4.57 19.67
CA LEU A 158 -23.27 3.81 18.83
C LEU A 158 -23.14 2.30 18.99
N MET A 159 -21.93 1.83 19.25
CA MET A 159 -21.64 0.41 19.45
C MET A 159 -21.78 -0.02 20.91
N SER A 160 -22.19 0.88 21.81
CA SER A 160 -22.25 0.67 23.26
C SER A 160 -20.92 0.12 23.81
N ILE A 161 -19.81 0.58 23.25
CA ILE A 161 -18.47 0.29 23.78
C ILE A 161 -18.28 1.28 24.93
N ASP A 162 -18.26 0.77 26.16
CA ASP A 162 -17.94 1.60 27.31
C ASP A 162 -16.44 1.95 27.23
N ALA A 163 -16.12 3.22 26.99
CA ALA A 163 -14.74 3.67 26.84
C ALA A 163 -13.89 3.37 28.09
N ASN A 164 -14.56 3.11 29.22
CA ASN A 164 -13.97 2.77 30.52
C ASN A 164 -13.80 1.26 30.77
N GLU A 165 -14.57 0.36 30.15
CA GLU A 165 -14.47 -1.10 30.40
C GLU A 165 -13.14 -1.71 29.91
N GLU A 166 -12.47 -1.09 28.95
CA GLU A 166 -11.13 -1.49 28.50
C GLU A 166 -9.99 -0.86 29.31
N ILE A 167 -10.26 0.19 30.09
CA ILE A 167 -9.27 0.81 30.99
C ILE A 167 -9.02 -0.09 32.20
N VAL A 168 -10.07 -0.80 32.68
CA VAL A 168 -10.04 -1.52 33.97
C VAL A 168 -9.46 -2.95 33.88
N LYS A 169 -9.44 -3.60 32.71
CA LYS A 169 -8.87 -4.96 32.57
C LYS A 169 -7.34 -5.01 32.45
N GLU A 170 -6.66 -3.87 32.29
CA GLU A 170 -5.19 -3.77 32.32
C GLU A 170 -4.66 -2.85 33.45
N SER A 171 -5.55 -2.28 34.30
CA SER A 171 -5.21 -1.30 35.34
C SER A 171 -4.69 -1.93 36.66
N GLN A 172 -3.77 -2.87 36.58
CA GLN A 172 -2.85 -3.11 37.71
C GLN A 172 -1.54 -2.30 37.59
N ASN A 173 -1.35 -1.46 36.56
CA ASN A 173 -0.25 -0.47 36.54
C ASN A 173 -0.61 0.84 35.79
N ASN A 174 -0.92 1.90 36.57
CA ASN A 174 -0.96 3.35 36.27
C ASN A 174 -2.18 4.03 35.58
N PRO A 175 -2.69 5.18 36.11
CA PRO A 175 -3.92 5.90 35.68
C PRO A 175 -3.61 7.16 34.79
N PRO A 176 -4.55 8.09 34.46
CA PRO A 176 -5.22 8.11 33.16
C PRO A 176 -5.11 9.45 32.37
N LEU A 177 -5.56 9.40 31.10
CA LEU A 177 -5.93 10.49 30.18
C LEU A 177 -4.85 11.26 29.38
N ALA A 178 -3.62 11.43 29.83
CA ALA A 178 -2.52 11.93 28.96
C ALA A 178 -1.93 10.85 28.02
N LEU A 179 -2.49 9.64 28.11
CA LEU A 179 -1.98 8.43 27.50
C LEU A 179 -2.83 7.94 26.33
N PHE A 180 -3.95 8.57 25.96
CA PHE A 180 -4.73 8.10 24.81
C PHE A 180 -4.03 8.36 23.48
N GLU A 181 -3.47 9.56 23.27
CA GLU A 181 -2.61 9.85 22.12
C GLU A 181 -1.28 9.08 22.21
N THR A 182 -0.63 9.11 23.39
CA THR A 182 0.66 8.46 23.61
C THR A 182 0.58 6.93 23.53
N ARG A 183 -0.52 6.29 23.99
CA ARG A 183 -0.73 4.82 23.97
C ARG A 183 -1.39 4.29 22.72
N MET A 184 -2.19 5.05 21.96
CA MET A 184 -2.54 4.60 20.60
C MET A 184 -1.31 4.62 19.70
N VAL A 185 -0.43 5.63 19.87
CA VAL A 185 0.85 5.69 19.17
C VAL A 185 1.81 4.61 19.67
N THR A 186 1.91 4.35 20.99
CA THR A 186 2.82 3.31 21.50
C THR A 186 2.29 1.87 21.45
N LYS A 187 0.97 1.57 21.51
CA LYS A 187 0.39 0.22 21.25
C LYS A 187 0.34 -0.12 19.75
N ALA A 188 0.06 0.84 18.87
CA ALA A 188 0.23 0.63 17.42
C ALA A 188 1.71 0.46 17.04
N ASN A 189 2.64 1.09 17.78
CA ASN A 189 4.08 0.87 17.60
C ASN A 189 4.60 -0.41 18.30
N SER A 190 3.95 -0.93 19.35
CA SER A 190 4.37 -2.15 20.08
C SER A 190 3.67 -3.43 19.65
N GLN A 191 2.64 -3.33 18.80
CA GLN A 191 2.19 -4.42 17.90
C GLN A 191 2.55 -4.12 16.44
N ARG A 192 3.67 -3.43 16.18
CA ARG A 192 4.41 -3.77 14.98
C ARG A 192 4.74 -5.24 15.15
N LEU A 193 4.06 -6.11 14.39
CA LEU A 193 4.59 -7.43 14.09
C LEU A 193 6.08 -7.20 13.87
N GLU A 194 6.94 -7.80 14.71
CA GLU A 194 8.38 -7.83 14.46
C GLU A 194 8.53 -8.02 12.97
N LEU A 195 9.06 -7.02 12.27
CA LEU A 195 9.07 -6.99 10.81
C LEU A 195 9.88 -8.20 10.38
N LYS A 196 9.15 -9.30 10.13
CA LYS A 196 9.74 -10.59 9.86
C LYS A 196 10.61 -10.41 8.64
N GLU A 197 11.82 -10.94 8.74
CA GLU A 197 12.72 -11.07 7.61
C GLU A 197 11.95 -11.62 6.40
N ILE A 198 12.08 -10.96 5.25
CA ILE A 198 11.43 -11.41 4.01
C ILE A 198 12.26 -12.58 3.48
N THR A 199 11.89 -13.78 3.93
CA THR A 199 12.59 -15.03 3.58
C THR A 199 12.30 -15.46 2.14
N VAL A 200 11.14 -15.09 1.60
CA VAL A 200 10.75 -15.39 0.21
C VAL A 200 11.55 -14.55 -0.80
N THR A 201 11.85 -15.12 -1.96
CA THR A 201 12.42 -14.39 -3.09
C THR A 201 11.34 -13.52 -3.73
N LEU A 202 11.63 -12.24 -3.98
CA LEU A 202 10.70 -11.39 -4.74
C LEU A 202 10.82 -11.75 -6.22
N SER A 203 9.70 -11.79 -6.96
CA SER A 203 9.79 -11.94 -8.41
C SER A 203 10.38 -10.68 -9.05
N ASP A 204 11.10 -10.85 -10.17
CA ASP A 204 11.65 -9.72 -10.94
C ASP A 204 10.54 -8.72 -11.31
N ASP A 205 9.37 -9.23 -11.67
CA ASP A 205 8.17 -8.42 -11.94
C ASP A 205 7.68 -7.60 -10.74
N PHE A 206 7.75 -8.15 -9.52
CA PHE A 206 7.35 -7.43 -8.31
C PHE A 206 8.26 -6.23 -8.04
N ILE A 207 9.58 -6.44 -8.17
CA ILE A 207 10.57 -5.35 -8.05
C ILE A 207 10.32 -4.31 -9.15
N SER A 208 9.99 -4.75 -10.36
CA SER A 208 9.67 -3.87 -11.48
C SER A 208 8.44 -2.99 -11.20
N GLY A 209 7.39 -3.55 -10.59
CA GLY A 209 6.25 -2.76 -10.14
C GLY A 209 6.62 -1.71 -9.08
N ILE A 210 7.55 -2.02 -8.18
CA ILE A 210 8.07 -1.03 -7.21
C ILE A 210 8.86 0.08 -7.92
N ILE A 211 9.72 -0.28 -8.87
CA ILE A 211 10.50 0.69 -9.64
C ILE A 211 9.57 1.65 -10.43
N ASP A 212 8.48 1.16 -11.00
CA ASP A 212 7.54 2.00 -11.75
C ASP A 212 6.68 2.92 -10.86
N GLY A 213 6.46 2.52 -9.62
CA GLY A 213 5.74 3.30 -8.62
C GLY A 213 6.61 4.35 -7.95
N ASP A 214 7.65 3.91 -7.25
CA ASP A 214 8.48 4.74 -6.35
C ASP A 214 9.92 4.95 -6.87
N GLY A 215 10.28 4.33 -7.99
CA GLY A 215 11.61 4.48 -8.59
C GLY A 215 11.77 5.83 -9.31
N SER A 216 12.96 6.41 -9.18
CA SER A 216 13.28 7.70 -9.76
C SER A 216 14.71 7.73 -10.28
N PHE A 217 14.87 7.89 -11.59
CA PHE A 217 16.15 8.19 -12.22
C PHE A 217 16.38 9.70 -12.24
N PHE A 218 17.60 10.13 -11.90
CA PHE A 218 17.94 11.54 -11.85
C PHE A 218 19.28 11.86 -12.52
N ILE A 219 19.37 13.10 -13.02
CA ILE A 219 20.59 13.74 -13.47
C ILE A 219 20.71 15.06 -12.70
N SER A 220 21.84 15.27 -12.05
CA SER A 220 22.14 16.44 -11.25
C SER A 220 23.37 17.15 -11.80
N PHE A 221 23.20 18.42 -12.17
CA PHE A 221 24.28 19.30 -12.58
C PHE A 221 24.85 19.98 -11.33
N GLN A 222 26.11 19.71 -11.02
CA GLN A 222 26.80 20.22 -9.86
C GLN A 222 27.74 21.38 -10.23
N LYS A 223 28.33 22.00 -9.20
CA LYS A 223 29.39 23.00 -9.38
C LYS A 223 30.54 22.43 -10.23
N GLU A 224 31.25 23.31 -10.91
CA GLU A 224 32.36 22.96 -11.82
C GLU A 224 31.93 22.12 -13.04
N GLY A 225 30.64 22.09 -13.38
CA GLY A 225 30.13 21.35 -14.54
C GLY A 225 30.09 19.84 -14.35
N LYS A 226 30.30 19.34 -13.13
CA LYS A 226 30.19 17.91 -12.81
C LYS A 226 28.75 17.45 -12.98
N ILE A 227 28.55 16.37 -13.72
CA ILE A 227 27.25 15.72 -13.87
C ILE A 227 27.24 14.48 -12.99
N LYS A 228 26.19 14.33 -12.17
CA LYS A 228 25.94 13.13 -11.38
C LYS A 228 24.63 12.50 -11.84
N THR A 229 24.65 11.23 -12.18
CA THR A 229 23.46 10.44 -12.45
C THR A 229 23.19 9.50 -11.28
N GLY A 230 21.95 9.03 -11.16
CA GLY A 230 21.61 8.05 -10.16
C GLY A 230 20.17 7.55 -10.27
N PHE A 231 19.87 6.59 -9.42
CA PHE A 231 18.55 6.01 -9.26
C PHE A 231 18.22 5.93 -7.78
N ASN A 232 16.97 6.24 -7.42
CA ASN A 232 16.45 6.13 -6.07
C ASN A 232 15.16 5.33 -6.02
N ILE A 233 14.94 4.59 -4.93
CA ILE A 233 13.61 4.15 -4.47
C ILE A 233 13.40 4.76 -3.09
N THR A 234 12.35 5.54 -2.92
CA THR A 234 11.99 6.13 -1.63
C THR A 234 10.83 5.35 -1.03
N ASN A 235 10.93 4.99 0.25
CA ASN A 235 9.88 4.24 0.93
C ASN A 235 9.79 4.61 2.42
N ASP A 236 8.78 4.11 3.11
CA ASP A 236 8.63 4.36 4.54
C ASP A 236 9.66 3.57 5.37
N PRO A 237 9.99 4.00 6.60
CA PRO A 237 10.98 3.32 7.44
C PRO A 237 10.70 1.85 7.74
N ASP A 238 9.43 1.42 7.75
CA ASP A 238 9.05 0.03 8.04
C ASP A 238 9.29 -0.90 6.85
N SER A 239 9.56 -0.32 5.68
CA SER A 239 9.89 -1.04 4.45
C SER A 239 11.39 -1.34 4.31
N ARG A 240 12.22 -1.13 5.36
CA ARG A 240 13.65 -1.50 5.35
C ARG A 240 13.91 -2.95 4.93
N PRO A 241 13.22 -3.99 5.46
CA PRO A 241 13.47 -5.37 5.04
C PRO A 241 13.20 -5.60 3.54
N LEU A 242 12.22 -4.89 2.99
CA LEU A 242 11.90 -4.93 1.57
C LEU A 242 13.02 -4.30 0.73
N LEU A 243 13.53 -3.13 1.13
CA LEU A 243 14.64 -2.48 0.43
C LEU A 243 15.93 -3.31 0.48
N GLU A 244 16.26 -3.92 1.63
CA GLU A 244 17.43 -4.81 1.73
C GLU A 244 17.29 -6.03 0.83
N LYS A 245 16.07 -6.58 0.69
CA LYS A 245 15.81 -7.71 -0.21
C LYS A 245 15.96 -7.31 -1.69
N ILE A 246 15.43 -6.14 -2.07
CA ILE A 246 15.60 -5.58 -3.42
C ILE A 246 17.09 -5.37 -3.71
N LYS A 247 17.83 -4.74 -2.80
CA LYS A 247 19.27 -4.53 -2.92
C LYS A 247 20.03 -5.85 -3.10
N ALA A 248 19.70 -6.88 -2.31
CA ALA A 248 20.32 -8.20 -2.44
C ALA A 248 20.08 -8.83 -3.83
N GLN A 249 18.86 -8.67 -4.40
CA GLN A 249 18.53 -9.17 -5.74
C GLN A 249 19.18 -8.34 -6.86
N LEU A 250 19.44 -7.06 -6.61
CA LEU A 250 20.24 -6.18 -7.47
C LEU A 250 21.75 -6.32 -7.21
N GLN A 251 22.22 -7.53 -6.90
CA GLN A 251 23.64 -7.85 -6.69
C GLN A 251 24.34 -6.97 -5.63
N ASN A 252 23.58 -6.50 -4.64
CA ASN A 252 24.05 -5.61 -3.58
C ASN A 252 24.59 -4.24 -4.05
N ILE A 253 24.21 -3.77 -5.24
CA ILE A 253 24.56 -2.42 -5.69
C ILE A 253 23.85 -1.34 -4.84
N GLY A 254 24.42 -0.15 -4.81
CA GLY A 254 23.84 0.99 -4.09
C GLY A 254 23.88 0.87 -2.56
N SER A 255 23.11 1.73 -1.89
CA SER A 255 23.05 1.84 -0.43
C SER A 255 21.68 2.29 0.04
N ILE A 256 21.28 1.92 1.26
CA ILE A 256 20.01 2.35 1.88
C ILE A 256 20.34 3.32 3.01
N GLN A 257 19.76 4.50 2.97
CA GLN A 257 20.01 5.57 3.93
C GLN A 257 18.69 6.18 4.41
N GLU A 258 18.72 6.81 5.59
CA GLU A 258 17.59 7.60 6.06
C GLU A 258 17.56 8.95 5.35
N GLY A 259 16.41 9.30 4.80
CA GLY A 259 16.16 10.58 4.18
C GLY A 259 15.78 11.66 5.19
N SER A 260 15.56 12.87 4.68
CA SER A 260 15.30 14.05 5.51
C SER A 260 13.91 14.09 6.15
N LYS A 261 12.95 13.29 5.66
CA LYS A 261 11.52 13.36 6.02
C LYS A 261 10.98 12.07 6.62
N ASN A 262 11.75 11.43 7.51
CA ASN A 262 11.38 10.14 8.12
C ASN A 262 11.02 9.11 7.05
N GLU A 263 11.94 8.93 6.10
CA GLU A 263 11.82 8.07 4.93
C GLU A 263 13.13 7.28 4.77
N LEU A 264 13.08 6.15 4.06
CA LEU A 264 14.26 5.44 3.61
C LEU A 264 14.44 5.66 2.12
N VAL A 265 15.70 5.86 1.72
CA VAL A 265 16.09 6.04 0.33
C VAL A 265 17.12 4.97 -0.02
N TYR A 266 16.74 4.05 -0.90
CA TYR A 266 17.68 3.20 -1.61
C TYR A 266 18.26 3.97 -2.79
N THR A 267 19.58 4.07 -2.89
CA THR A 267 20.26 4.90 -3.90
C THR A 267 21.36 4.11 -4.61
N VAL A 268 21.35 4.19 -5.94
CA VAL A 268 22.41 3.68 -6.84
C VAL A 268 23.02 4.87 -7.59
N ASN A 269 24.28 5.20 -7.29
CA ASN A 269 24.98 6.36 -7.89
C ASN A 269 26.10 5.97 -8.88
N GLY A 270 26.56 4.71 -8.85
CA GLY A 270 27.68 4.29 -9.70
C GLY A 270 27.21 4.06 -11.12
N ILE A 271 27.80 4.74 -12.11
CA ILE A 271 27.39 4.59 -13.52
C ILE A 271 27.52 3.13 -14.00
N ASN A 272 28.58 2.43 -13.59
CA ASN A 272 28.75 0.99 -13.89
C ASN A 272 27.68 0.14 -13.19
N GLN A 273 27.30 0.47 -11.95
CA GLN A 273 26.21 -0.25 -11.26
C GLN A 273 24.87 -0.07 -11.98
N ILE A 274 24.63 1.12 -12.53
CA ILE A 274 23.42 1.42 -13.30
C ILE A 274 23.45 0.66 -14.63
N ASN A 275 24.53 0.79 -15.40
CA ASN A 275 24.64 0.22 -16.75
C ASN A 275 24.78 -1.31 -16.75
N ASP A 276 25.51 -1.88 -15.80
CA ASP A 276 25.85 -3.30 -15.82
C ASP A 276 24.87 -4.15 -15.01
N VAL A 277 24.08 -3.55 -14.12
CA VAL A 277 23.15 -4.28 -13.23
C VAL A 277 21.72 -3.75 -13.31
N LEU A 278 21.48 -2.46 -13.04
CA LEU A 278 20.12 -1.93 -12.93
C LEU A 278 19.37 -1.89 -14.26
N ILE A 279 19.99 -1.35 -15.31
CA ILE A 279 19.39 -1.28 -16.66
C ILE A 279 19.10 -2.68 -17.21
N PRO A 280 20.07 -3.64 -17.20
CA PRO A 280 19.79 -5.01 -17.63
C PRO A 280 18.68 -5.70 -16.84
N PHE A 281 18.56 -5.42 -15.53
CA PHE A 281 17.47 -5.94 -14.71
C PHE A 281 16.10 -5.40 -15.18
N ILE A 282 16.01 -4.10 -15.40
CA ILE A 282 14.79 -3.42 -15.86
C ILE A 282 14.41 -3.91 -17.27
N ASP A 283 15.36 -3.98 -18.19
CA ASP A 283 15.10 -4.37 -19.58
C ASP A 283 14.64 -5.82 -19.75
N LYS A 284 14.97 -6.69 -18.78
CA LYS A 284 14.52 -8.08 -18.74
C LYS A 284 13.03 -8.20 -18.38
N SER A 285 12.47 -7.21 -17.68
CA SER A 285 11.10 -7.26 -17.18
C SER A 285 10.10 -6.82 -18.25
N PRO A 286 9.22 -7.71 -18.73
CA PRO A 286 8.31 -7.40 -19.84
C PRO A 286 7.22 -6.39 -19.46
N ASN A 287 7.06 -6.13 -18.15
CA ASN A 287 5.95 -5.37 -17.57
C ASN A 287 6.29 -3.96 -17.12
N ILE A 288 7.51 -3.47 -17.37
CA ILE A 288 7.86 -2.10 -16.99
C ILE A 288 7.12 -1.11 -17.89
N PHE A 289 6.11 -0.46 -17.31
CA PHE A 289 5.46 0.67 -17.92
C PHE A 289 6.45 1.81 -17.89
N ARG A 290 7.02 2.11 -19.07
CA ARG A 290 7.91 3.23 -19.32
C ARG A 290 7.22 4.57 -19.00
N LYS A 291 6.97 4.89 -17.73
CA LYS A 291 7.30 6.19 -17.15
C LYS A 291 8.84 6.22 -17.18
N SER A 292 9.52 6.44 -18.28
CA SER A 292 9.24 7.34 -19.38
C SER A 292 10.21 6.94 -20.50
N PHE A 293 10.02 7.49 -21.68
CA PHE A 293 11.07 7.59 -22.72
C PHE A 293 12.40 8.24 -22.23
N THR A 294 12.57 8.50 -20.93
CA THR A 294 13.78 8.99 -20.26
C THR A 294 14.88 7.93 -20.16
N LEU A 295 14.55 6.63 -20.02
CA LEU A 295 15.57 5.56 -19.99
C LEU A 295 16.33 5.47 -21.32
N PHE A 296 15.68 5.77 -22.45
CA PHE A 296 16.30 5.83 -23.78
C PHE A 296 17.10 7.11 -24.06
N LYS A 297 17.23 8.01 -23.08
CA LYS A 297 17.99 9.26 -23.19
C LYS A 297 19.07 9.43 -22.12
N PHE A 298 19.38 8.38 -21.36
CA PHE A 298 20.58 8.32 -20.52
C PHE A 298 21.83 8.05 -21.36
#